data_AF-G9YN78-F1
#
_entry.id   AF-G9YN78-F1
#
_cell.length_a   1.000
_cell.length_b   1.000
_cell.length_c   1.000
_cell.angle_alpha   90.00
_cell.angle_beta   90.00
_cell.angle_gamma   90.00
#
_symmetry.space_group_name_H-M   'P 1'
#
loop_
_entity.id
_entity.type
_entity.pdbx_description
1 polymer ?
#
loop_
_entity_poly.entity_id
_entity_poly.type
_entity_poly.pdbx_seq_one_letter_code
_entity_poly.pdbx_strand_id
1 'polypeptide(L)'
;MSHYVVESSRLFIGTTQKRGKEGAVVNILTSNSMLMLQRSMGFLWSKQDCILNNLANAETPGYKTQYVTFEESLRDAVQAAADKPQPGAAMREAIADTPVQLHEAQESVRMDDNGVDIMEQSVELARNGYQLQYVMSAISGELSLLRTAIRG
;
A
#
# COMPACT_ATOMS: atom_id res chain seq x y z
N MET A 1 -72.36 -17.73 9.60
CA MET A 1 -72.84 -16.33 9.66
C MET A 1 -71.65 -15.43 9.31
N SER A 2 -71.70 -14.81 8.11
CA SER A 2 -70.82 -13.77 7.52
C SER A 2 -69.31 -14.09 7.40
N HIS A 3 -68.76 -14.52 6.26
CA HIS A 3 -68.48 -13.77 5.01
C HIS A 3 -67.84 -12.38 5.23
N TYR A 4 -66.60 -12.17 4.78
CA TYR A 4 -66.31 -11.59 3.46
C TYR A 4 -64.80 -11.56 3.15
N VAL A 5 -64.43 -12.12 1.99
CA VAL A 5 -63.18 -11.90 1.26
C VAL A 5 -63.40 -10.68 0.37
N VAL A 6 -62.47 -9.71 0.33
CA VAL A 6 -62.41 -8.72 -0.75
C VAL A 6 -60.96 -8.55 -1.21
N GLU A 7 -60.71 -8.95 -2.45
CA GLU A 7 -59.56 -8.54 -3.25
C GLU A 7 -59.46 -7.01 -3.37
N SER A 8 -58.25 -6.47 -3.35
CA SER A 8 -58.00 -5.21 -4.04
C SER A 8 -56.59 -5.20 -4.63
N SER A 9 -56.53 -5.62 -5.89
CA SER A 9 -55.50 -5.23 -6.84
C SER A 9 -55.50 -3.71 -6.99
N ARG A 10 -54.38 -3.06 -6.65
CA ARG A 10 -54.01 -1.75 -7.20
C ARG A 10 -52.55 -1.74 -7.63
N LEU A 11 -52.42 -1.51 -8.93
CA LEU A 11 -51.23 -1.35 -9.74
C LEU A 11 -50.88 0.15 -9.84
N PHE A 12 -49.59 0.47 -10.05
CA PHE A 12 -48.97 1.78 -10.32
C PHE A 12 -48.86 2.74 -9.10
N ILE A 13 -47.79 3.52 -8.88
CA ILE A 13 -46.90 4.25 -9.78
C ILE A 13 -45.49 4.31 -9.15
N GLY A 14 -44.45 4.24 -10.00
CA GLY A 14 -43.06 4.31 -9.56
C GLY A 14 -42.62 5.66 -8.99
N THR A 15 -41.63 5.60 -8.12
CA THR A 15 -40.65 6.67 -7.96
C THR A 15 -39.28 6.04 -8.05
N THR A 16 -38.73 6.06 -9.26
CA THR A 16 -37.30 5.98 -9.51
C THR A 16 -36.63 7.11 -8.73
N GLN A 17 -36.08 6.78 -7.55
CA GLN A 17 -35.22 7.69 -6.83
C GLN A 17 -33.93 7.82 -7.63
N LYS A 18 -33.90 8.79 -8.55
CA LYS A 18 -32.67 9.31 -9.16
C LYS A 18 -31.77 9.74 -8.02
N ARG A 19 -30.80 8.90 -7.65
CA ARG A 19 -29.65 9.29 -6.85
C ARG A 19 -28.89 10.31 -7.70
N GLY A 20 -29.11 11.58 -7.38
CA GLY A 20 -28.36 12.68 -7.94
C GLY A 20 -26.87 12.38 -7.80
N LYS A 21 -26.12 12.67 -8.86
CA LYS A 21 -24.67 12.69 -8.83
C LYS A 21 -24.23 13.82 -7.91
N GLU A 22 -24.25 13.58 -6.60
CA GLU A 22 -23.46 14.37 -5.67
C GLU A 22 -22.00 14.16 -6.07
N GLY A 23 -21.34 15.25 -6.44
CA GLY A 23 -19.96 15.23 -6.89
C GLY A 23 -19.12 14.43 -5.90
N ALA A 24 -18.31 13.51 -6.41
CA ALA A 24 -17.35 12.78 -5.61
C ALA A 24 -16.41 13.81 -4.98
N VAL A 25 -16.70 14.22 -3.74
CA VAL A 25 -15.73 14.86 -2.88
C VAL A 25 -14.61 13.85 -2.69
N VAL A 26 -13.55 14.01 -3.49
CA VAL A 26 -12.31 13.24 -3.34
C VAL A 26 -11.81 13.55 -1.94
N ASN A 27 -11.98 12.61 -1.03
CA ASN A 27 -11.53 12.75 0.34
C ASN A 27 -10.00 12.56 0.35
N ILE A 28 -9.26 13.66 0.13
CA ILE A 28 -7.80 13.70 -0.04
C ILE A 28 -7.07 13.08 1.16
N LEU A 29 -7.61 13.23 2.38
CA LEU A 29 -7.09 12.60 3.60
C LEU A 29 -7.02 11.08 3.52
N THR A 30 -7.84 10.49 2.65
CA THR A 30 -7.95 9.05 2.44
C THR A 30 -7.68 8.68 0.98
N SER A 31 -6.94 9.50 0.21
CA SER A 31 -6.68 9.17 -1.19
C SER A 31 -5.83 7.91 -1.31
N ASN A 32 -5.99 7.19 -2.43
CA ASN A 32 -5.14 6.03 -2.72
C ASN A 32 -3.66 6.46 -2.86
N SER A 33 -3.38 7.67 -3.34
CA SER A 33 -2.01 8.23 -3.42
C SER A 33 -1.38 8.42 -2.04
N MET A 34 -2.12 9.01 -1.09
CA MET A 34 -1.63 9.19 0.28
C MET A 34 -1.41 7.84 0.97
N LEU A 35 -2.31 6.88 0.75
CA LEU A 35 -2.16 5.52 1.25
C LEU A 35 -0.92 4.83 0.64
N MET A 36 -0.68 4.97 -0.67
CA MET A 36 0.53 4.46 -1.33
C MET A 36 1.79 5.01 -0.70
N LEU A 37 1.88 6.33 -0.50
CA LEU A 37 3.05 6.95 0.13
C LEU A 37 3.28 6.42 1.55
N GLN A 38 2.20 6.24 2.32
CA GLN A 38 2.29 5.64 3.66
C GLN A 38 2.81 4.20 3.61
N ARG A 39 2.30 3.36 2.68
CA ARG A 39 2.77 1.98 2.52
C ARG A 39 4.22 1.92 2.05
N SER A 40 4.61 2.76 1.09
CA SER A 40 6.01 2.88 0.63
C SER A 40 6.94 3.29 1.76
N MET A 41 6.55 4.25 2.61
CA MET A 41 7.35 4.63 3.78
C MET A 41 7.51 3.46 4.77
N GLY A 42 6.44 2.71 5.02
CA GLY A 42 6.49 1.51 5.85
C GLY A 42 7.46 0.45 5.30
N PHE A 43 7.40 0.19 3.99
CA PHE A 43 8.34 -0.70 3.31
C PHE A 43 9.79 -0.22 3.42
N LEU A 44 10.06 1.06 3.13
CA LEU A 44 11.41 1.62 3.21
C LEU A 44 11.98 1.58 4.64
N TRP A 45 11.12 1.68 5.65
CA TRP A 45 11.51 1.48 7.03
C TRP A 45 11.87 0.01 7.32
N SER A 46 11.05 -0.95 6.88
CA SER A 46 11.41 -2.37 6.98
C SER A 46 12.70 -2.71 6.23
N LYS A 47 12.94 -2.07 5.07
CA LYS A 47 14.19 -2.21 4.31
C LYS A 47 15.38 -1.64 5.08
N GLN A 48 15.20 -0.48 5.71
CA GLN A 48 16.21 0.13 6.60
C GLN A 48 16.63 -0.82 7.72
N ASP A 49 15.65 -1.36 8.45
CA ASP A 49 15.88 -2.28 9.56
C ASP A 49 16.61 -3.55 9.09
N CYS A 50 16.21 -4.09 7.94
CA CYS A 50 16.83 -5.27 7.34
C CYS A 50 18.32 -5.03 6.96
N ILE A 51 18.63 -3.90 6.32
CA ILE A 51 20.01 -3.52 5.97
C ILE A 51 20.87 -3.35 7.23
N LEU A 52 20.34 -2.69 8.26
CA LEU A 52 21.05 -2.52 9.53
C LEU A 52 21.29 -3.85 10.24
N ASN A 53 20.33 -4.78 10.19
CA ASN A 53 20.49 -6.12 10.72
C ASN A 53 21.61 -6.89 9.99
N ASN A 54 21.65 -6.82 8.66
CA ASN A 54 22.73 -7.43 7.89
C ASN A 54 24.10 -6.85 8.24
N LEU A 55 24.21 -5.52 8.33
CA LEU A 55 25.46 -4.84 8.69
C LEU A 55 25.93 -5.24 10.10
N ALA A 56 25.01 -5.32 11.06
CA ALA A 56 25.33 -5.73 12.43
C ALA A 56 25.87 -7.17 12.51
N ASN A 57 25.43 -8.04 11.62
CA ASN A 57 25.83 -9.45 11.57
C ASN A 57 26.86 -9.76 10.46
N ALA A 58 27.49 -8.74 9.87
CA ALA A 58 28.44 -8.89 8.76
C ALA A 58 29.68 -9.74 9.11
N GLU A 59 30.00 -9.86 10.40
CA GLU A 59 31.12 -10.65 10.92
C GLU A 59 30.65 -11.88 11.71
N THR A 60 29.36 -12.27 11.59
CA THR A 60 28.81 -13.48 12.23
C THR A 60 28.89 -14.68 11.28
N PRO A 61 29.68 -15.72 11.59
CA PRO A 61 29.79 -16.89 10.71
C PRO A 61 28.43 -17.55 10.44
N GLY A 62 28.19 -17.98 9.20
CA GLY A 62 26.95 -18.64 8.77
C GLY A 62 25.70 -17.76 8.71
N TYR A 63 25.81 -16.45 8.92
CA TYR A 63 24.66 -15.54 8.81
C TYR A 63 24.15 -15.44 7.36
N LYS A 64 22.83 -15.53 7.18
CA LYS A 64 22.17 -15.41 5.88
C LYS A 64 21.65 -13.99 5.68
N THR A 65 22.06 -13.37 4.58
CA THR A 65 21.63 -12.02 4.22
C THR A 65 20.14 -11.97 4.07
N GLN A 66 19.50 -11.05 4.79
CA GLN A 66 18.07 -10.82 4.72
C GLN A 66 17.75 -9.71 3.71
N TYR A 67 16.59 -9.77 3.09
CA TYR A 67 16.06 -8.68 2.28
C TYR A 67 14.54 -8.64 2.34
N VAL A 68 13.95 -7.48 2.03
CA VAL A 68 12.49 -7.30 2.02
C VAL A 68 11.98 -7.00 0.61
N THR A 69 10.81 -7.54 0.27
CA THR A 69 10.11 -7.28 -0.99
C THR A 69 8.71 -6.73 -0.73
N PHE A 70 8.24 -5.89 -1.65
CA PHE A 70 6.94 -5.22 -1.56
C PHE A 70 6.50 -4.65 -2.90
N GLU A 71 7.41 -4.04 -3.65
CA GLU A 71 7.08 -3.26 -4.85
C GLU A 71 6.44 -4.11 -5.95
N GLU A 72 6.95 -5.33 -6.17
CA GLU A 72 6.42 -6.22 -7.21
C GLU A 72 5.04 -6.79 -6.83
N SER A 73 4.89 -7.29 -5.60
CA SER A 73 3.60 -7.78 -5.11
C SER A 73 2.54 -6.68 -5.11
N LEU A 74 2.92 -5.44 -4.79
CA LEU A 74 2.04 -4.28 -4.84
C LEU A 74 1.65 -3.96 -6.27
N ARG A 75 2.61 -3.94 -7.19
CA ARG A 75 2.38 -3.68 -8.62
C ARG A 75 1.38 -4.67 -9.18
N ASP A 76 1.56 -5.95 -8.90
CA ASP A 76 0.67 -7.02 -9.35
C ASP A 76 -0.74 -6.87 -8.77
N ALA A 77 -0.85 -6.60 -7.46
CA ALA A 77 -2.13 -6.41 -6.80
C ALA A 77 -2.89 -5.19 -7.33
N VAL A 78 -2.18 -4.08 -7.58
CA VAL A 78 -2.70 -2.83 -8.16
C VAL A 78 -3.16 -3.06 -9.60
N GLN A 79 -2.39 -3.78 -10.41
CA GLN A 79 -2.77 -4.12 -11.79
C GLN A 79 -4.01 -5.01 -11.82
N ALA A 80 -4.05 -6.07 -11.01
CA ALA A 80 -5.22 -6.94 -10.89
C ALA A 80 -6.47 -6.21 -10.38
N ALA A 81 -6.31 -5.15 -9.58
CA ALA A 81 -7.41 -4.32 -9.13
C ALA A 81 -8.04 -3.46 -10.24
N ALA A 82 -7.27 -3.11 -11.28
CA ALA A 82 -7.73 -2.28 -12.39
C ALA A 82 -8.84 -2.94 -13.21
N ASP A 83 -8.82 -4.28 -13.29
CA ASP A 83 -9.79 -5.07 -14.06
C ASP A 83 -11.09 -5.37 -13.28
N LYS A 84 -11.19 -4.95 -12.01
CA LYS A 84 -12.36 -5.21 -11.17
C LYS A 84 -13.52 -4.22 -11.46
N PRO A 85 -14.79 -4.59 -11.16
CA PRO A 85 -15.96 -3.72 -11.40
C PRO A 85 -15.92 -2.35 -10.70
N GLN A 86 -15.15 -2.24 -9.60
CA GLN A 86 -14.95 -0.99 -8.86
C GLN A 86 -13.43 -0.72 -8.67
N PRO A 87 -12.73 -0.24 -9.71
CA PRO A 87 -11.28 -0.16 -9.71
C PRO A 87 -10.70 0.68 -8.57
N GLY A 88 -11.35 1.80 -8.21
CA GLY A 88 -10.87 2.69 -7.13
C GLY A 88 -10.90 2.04 -5.74
N ALA A 89 -11.96 1.29 -5.43
CA ALA A 89 -12.09 0.57 -4.16
C ALA A 89 -11.16 -0.66 -4.12
N ALA A 90 -11.13 -1.42 -5.22
CA ALA A 90 -10.22 -2.55 -5.38
C ALA A 90 -8.75 -2.16 -5.25
N MET A 91 -8.37 -0.99 -5.80
CA MET A 91 -7.03 -0.44 -5.68
C MET A 91 -6.69 -0.14 -4.23
N ARG A 92 -7.62 0.49 -3.49
CA ARG A 92 -7.43 0.80 -2.08
C ARG A 92 -7.15 -0.47 -1.26
N GLU A 93 -7.93 -1.52 -1.48
CA GLU A 93 -7.75 -2.83 -0.84
C GLU A 93 -6.39 -3.42 -1.21
N ALA A 94 -6.03 -3.47 -2.50
CA ALA A 94 -4.74 -3.96 -2.96
C ALA A 94 -3.55 -3.26 -2.26
N ILE A 95 -3.64 -1.92 -2.14
CA ILE A 95 -2.60 -1.13 -1.48
C ILE A 95 -2.53 -1.41 0.02
N ALA A 96 -3.68 -1.50 0.68
CA ALA A 96 -3.76 -1.76 2.11
C ALA A 96 -3.25 -3.16 2.48
N ASP A 97 -3.62 -4.16 1.67
CA ASP A 97 -3.48 -5.57 2.02
C ASP A 97 -2.18 -6.20 1.53
N THR A 98 -1.50 -5.61 0.54
CA THR A 98 -0.21 -6.14 0.04
C THR A 98 0.83 -6.14 1.16
N PRO A 99 1.35 -7.29 1.61
CA PRO A 99 2.31 -7.34 2.70
C PRO A 99 3.73 -7.00 2.24
N VAL A 100 4.52 -6.46 3.16
CA VAL A 100 5.99 -6.48 3.03
C VAL A 100 6.46 -7.87 3.45
N GLN A 101 7.28 -8.50 2.63
CA GLN A 101 7.76 -9.87 2.86
C GLN A 101 9.26 -9.86 3.14
N LEU A 102 9.69 -10.57 4.19
CA LEU A 102 11.09 -10.78 4.54
C LEU A 102 11.56 -12.10 3.95
N HIS A 103 12.78 -12.11 3.41
CA HIS A 103 13.40 -13.27 2.77
C HIS A 103 14.86 -13.39 3.23
N GLU A 104 15.40 -14.61 3.09
CA GLU A 104 16.80 -14.93 3.33
C GLU A 104 17.45 -15.43 2.04
N ALA A 105 18.63 -14.90 1.72
CA ALA A 105 19.43 -15.33 0.60
C ALA A 105 19.89 -16.78 0.81
N GLN A 106 19.73 -17.60 -0.24
CA GLN A 106 19.98 -19.05 -0.17
C GLN A 106 21.45 -19.43 -0.38
N GLU A 107 22.26 -18.53 -0.95
CA GLU A 107 23.65 -18.82 -1.32
C GLU A 107 24.60 -17.81 -0.67
N SER A 108 25.71 -18.32 -0.10
CA SER A 108 26.89 -17.52 0.23
C SER A 108 28.10 -18.05 -0.55
N VAL A 109 28.89 -17.13 -1.08
CA VAL A 109 30.14 -17.41 -1.80
C VAL A 109 31.38 -17.28 -0.90
N ARG A 110 31.21 -16.87 0.36
CA ARG A 110 32.32 -16.69 1.31
C ARG A 110 32.67 -18.00 2.02
N MET A 111 33.94 -18.14 2.39
CA MET A 111 34.46 -19.33 3.08
C MET A 111 33.83 -19.55 4.47
N ASP A 112 33.36 -18.49 5.11
CA ASP A 112 32.67 -18.49 6.40
C ASP A 112 31.15 -18.67 6.29
N ASP A 113 30.63 -18.93 5.07
CA ASP A 113 29.21 -19.08 4.74
C ASP A 113 28.34 -17.87 5.11
N ASN A 114 28.96 -16.71 5.39
CA ASN A 114 28.28 -15.45 5.61
C ASN A 114 27.95 -14.80 4.26
N GLY A 115 26.69 -14.46 4.00
CA GLY A 115 26.26 -13.87 2.72
C GLY A 115 26.42 -12.34 2.62
N VAL A 116 26.87 -11.66 3.67
CA VAL A 116 26.80 -10.19 3.78
C VAL A 116 27.99 -9.53 3.10
N ASP A 117 27.71 -8.62 2.16
CA ASP A 117 28.65 -7.65 1.60
C ASP A 117 28.38 -6.27 2.20
N ILE A 118 29.31 -5.77 3.03
CA ILE A 118 29.19 -4.48 3.73
C ILE A 118 29.10 -3.30 2.75
N MET A 119 29.82 -3.36 1.62
CA MET A 119 29.82 -2.28 0.64
C MET A 119 28.48 -2.22 -0.08
N GLU A 120 27.93 -3.37 -0.47
CA GLU A 120 26.58 -3.46 -1.04
C GLU A 120 25.52 -2.95 -0.05
N GLN A 121 25.56 -3.42 1.20
CA GLN A 121 24.61 -2.98 2.24
C GLN A 121 24.72 -1.46 2.49
N SER A 122 25.93 -0.89 2.46
CA SER A 122 26.14 0.55 2.64
C SER A 122 25.61 1.38 1.47
N VAL A 123 25.75 0.89 0.24
CA VAL A 123 25.18 1.53 -0.96
C VAL A 123 23.65 1.47 -0.91
N GLU A 124 23.08 0.32 -0.56
CA GLU A 124 21.63 0.17 -0.41
C GLU A 124 21.07 1.01 0.74
N LEU A 125 21.81 1.14 1.85
CA LEU A 125 21.48 2.04 2.95
C LEU A 125 21.37 3.50 2.47
N ALA A 126 22.36 3.97 1.71
CA ALA A 126 22.35 5.32 1.16
C ALA A 126 21.17 5.53 0.20
N ARG A 127 20.91 4.55 -0.69
CA ARG A 127 19.76 4.58 -1.60
C ARG A 127 18.43 4.66 -0.84
N ASN A 128 18.26 3.81 0.18
CA ASN A 128 17.07 3.78 1.01
C ASN A 128 16.85 5.12 1.75
N GLY A 129 17.93 5.74 2.25
CA GLY A 129 17.90 7.06 2.87
C GLY A 129 17.37 8.15 1.95
N TYR A 130 17.79 8.16 0.67
CA TYR A 130 17.24 9.09 -0.32
C TYR A 130 15.77 8.80 -0.62
N GLN A 131 15.39 7.53 -0.77
CA GLN A 131 13.99 7.14 -1.02
C GLN A 131 13.07 7.59 0.13
N LEU A 132 13.50 7.41 1.38
CA LEU A 132 12.77 7.91 2.56
C LEU A 132 12.58 9.43 2.51
N GLN A 133 13.63 10.19 2.21
CA GLN A 133 13.55 11.65 2.08
C GLN A 133 12.56 12.09 0.99
N TYR A 134 12.54 11.40 -0.15
CA TYR A 134 11.58 11.68 -1.23
C TYR A 134 10.15 11.39 -0.81
N VAL A 135 9.88 10.24 -0.17
CA VAL A 135 8.53 9.88 0.29
C VAL A 135 8.03 10.85 1.37
N MET A 136 8.90 11.24 2.32
CA MET A 136 8.56 12.26 3.33
C MET A 136 8.22 13.62 2.70
N SER A 137 8.98 14.01 1.67
CA SER A 137 8.72 15.25 0.93
C SER A 137 7.38 15.19 0.18
N ALA A 138 7.07 14.06 -0.45
CA ALA A 138 5.79 13.84 -1.13
C ALA A 138 4.60 13.90 -0.17
N ILE A 139 4.70 13.27 1.00
CA ILE A 139 3.67 13.34 2.06
C ILE A 139 3.49 14.79 2.52
N SER A 140 4.58 15.51 2.74
CA SER A 140 4.53 16.93 3.13
C SER A 140 3.84 17.80 2.08
N GLY A 141 4.06 17.49 0.79
CA GLY A 141 3.38 18.11 -0.34
C GLY A 141 1.86 17.87 -0.32
N GLU A 142 1.43 16.61 -0.15
CA GLU A 142 0.00 16.24 -0.06
C GLU A 142 -0.71 16.94 1.11
N LEU A 143 -0.06 17.01 2.28
CA LEU A 143 -0.59 17.72 3.45
C LEU A 143 -0.70 19.24 3.22
N SER A 144 0.23 19.81 2.44
CA SER A 144 0.21 21.23 2.08
C SER A 144 -0.92 21.55 1.09
N LEU A 145 -1.16 20.65 0.12
CA LEU A 145 -2.30 20.73 -0.79
C LEU A 145 -3.62 20.68 -0.03
N LEU A 146 -3.77 19.73 0.88
CA LEU A 146 -4.95 19.61 1.73
C LEU A 146 -5.21 20.89 2.53
N ARG A 147 -4.17 21.43 3.18
CA ARG A 147 -4.28 22.67 3.97
C ARG A 147 -4.75 23.84 3.11
N THR A 148 -4.26 23.93 1.88
CA THR A 148 -4.66 24.97 0.93
C THR A 148 -6.12 24.80 0.53
N ALA A 149 -6.57 23.58 0.24
CA ALA A 149 -7.96 23.29 -0.12
C ALA A 149 -8.97 23.57 1.01
N ILE A 150 -8.58 23.40 2.28
CA ILE A 150 -9.44 23.68 3.45
C ILE A 150 -9.53 25.18 3.75
N ARG A 151 -8.47 25.94 3.48
CA ARG A 151 -8.39 27.38 3.80
C ARG A 151 -8.86 28.28 2.64
N GLY A 152 -8.88 27.76 1.43
CA GLY A 152 -9.31 28.46 0.22
C GLY A 152 -10.82 28.56 0.08
#